data_AF-A0A0M9YCZ2-F1
#
_entry.id   AF-A0A0M9YCZ2-F1
#
_cell.length_a   1.000
_cell.length_b   1.000
_cell.length_c   1.000
_cell.angle_alpha   90.00
_cell.angle_beta   90.00
_cell.angle_gamma   90.00
#
_symmetry.space_group_name_H-M   'P 1'
#
loop_
_entity.id
_entity.type
_entity.pdbx_description
1 polymer ?
#
loop_
_entity_poly.entity_id
_entity_poly.type
_entity_poly.pdbx_seq_one_letter_code
_entity_poly.pdbx_strand_id
1 'polypeptide(L)'
;MDVSTFYALFSATCFTLVGLWWNVVQGHSEWMRAPALRRVVGGIYLSFLLPALMGLFAQVGGTEQPWIWRASFVVIAVIGCASTLRLLARDRAEGVGAGLVWHRVGVIVLYVLIAVVGSAPEMADVVNLKGIQAEALLLILLVVLGHALVWRFMAGEGRAAEAT
;
A
#
# COMPACT_ATOMS: atom_id res chain seq x y z
N MET A 1 -5.34 23.20 -1.47
CA MET A 1 -5.35 22.34 -2.66
C MET A 1 -6.69 21.63 -2.69
N ASP A 2 -7.37 21.58 -3.84
CA ASP A 2 -8.60 20.79 -3.94
C ASP A 2 -8.26 19.29 -3.97
N VAL A 3 -9.23 18.44 -3.63
CA VAL A 3 -9.04 17.00 -3.47
C VAL A 3 -8.67 16.32 -4.79
N SER A 4 -9.16 16.82 -5.93
CA SER A 4 -8.82 16.25 -7.25
C SER A 4 -7.35 16.50 -7.59
N THR A 5 -6.84 17.70 -7.32
CA THR A 5 -5.43 18.05 -7.52
C THR A 5 -4.53 17.20 -6.64
N PHE A 6 -4.92 16.96 -5.37
CA PHE A 6 -4.20 16.06 -4.49
C PHE A 6 -4.11 14.65 -5.08
N TYR A 7 -5.23 14.05 -5.48
CA TYR A 7 -5.23 12.68 -6.01
C TYR A 7 -4.52 12.53 -7.34
N ALA A 8 -4.53 13.56 -8.19
CA ALA A 8 -3.76 13.61 -9.42
C ALA A 8 -2.25 13.54 -9.13
N LEU A 9 -1.75 14.44 -8.29
CA LEU A 9 -0.34 14.47 -7.89
C LEU A 9 0.04 13.17 -7.16
N PHE A 10 -0.78 12.75 -6.20
CA PHE A 10 -0.55 11.53 -5.43
C PHE A 10 -0.45 10.29 -6.31
N SER A 11 -1.41 10.11 -7.24
CA SER A 11 -1.41 9.00 -8.20
C SER A 11 -0.16 9.04 -9.08
N ALA A 12 0.19 10.21 -9.62
CA ALA A 12 1.37 10.38 -10.45
C ALA A 12 2.65 10.00 -9.68
N THR A 13 2.82 10.52 -8.46
CA THR A 13 3.97 10.19 -7.60
C THR A 13 4.04 8.70 -7.29
N CYS A 14 2.93 8.05 -6.96
CA CYS A 14 2.92 6.62 -6.68
C CYS A 14 3.29 5.79 -7.92
N PHE A 15 2.78 6.13 -9.10
CA PHE A 15 3.20 5.47 -10.35
C PHE A 15 4.68 5.71 -10.67
N THR A 16 5.21 6.89 -10.40
CA THR A 16 6.65 7.15 -10.51
C THR A 16 7.45 6.26 -9.57
N LEU A 17 7.04 6.11 -8.29
CA LEU A 17 7.70 5.22 -7.34
C LEU A 17 7.64 3.75 -7.79
N VAL A 18 6.52 3.30 -8.37
CA VAL A 18 6.41 1.97 -9.00
C VAL A 18 7.45 1.82 -10.12
N GLY A 19 7.58 2.81 -10.99
CA GLY A 19 8.55 2.81 -12.09
C GLY A 19 10.00 2.79 -11.59
N LEU A 20 10.32 3.61 -10.59
CA LEU A 20 11.64 3.64 -9.95
C LEU A 20 11.97 2.31 -9.28
N TRP A 21 11.00 1.71 -8.57
CA TRP A 21 11.17 0.39 -7.96
C TRP A 21 11.48 -0.67 -9.01
N TRP A 22 10.76 -0.65 -10.15
CA TRP A 22 11.02 -1.59 -11.25
C TRP A 22 12.42 -1.41 -11.85
N ASN A 23 12.92 -0.18 -11.94
CA ASN A 23 14.28 0.09 -12.38
C ASN A 23 15.32 -0.56 -11.44
N VAL A 24 15.13 -0.42 -10.12
CA VAL A 24 15.99 -1.07 -9.11
C VAL A 24 15.95 -2.60 -9.24
N VAL A 25 14.75 -3.18 -9.38
CA VAL A 25 14.57 -4.64 -9.52
C VAL A 25 15.25 -5.18 -10.78
N GLN A 26 15.24 -4.44 -11.89
CA GLN A 26 15.96 -4.83 -13.11
C GLN A 26 17.48 -4.91 -12.90
N GLY A 27 18.04 -4.05 -12.06
CA GLY A 27 19.45 -4.12 -11.65
C GLY A 27 19.80 -5.32 -10.76
N HIS A 28 18.79 -6.01 -10.23
CA HIS A 28 18.93 -7.10 -9.27
C HIS A 28 18.10 -8.33 -9.66
N SER A 29 18.35 -8.85 -10.87
CA SER A 29 17.60 -9.99 -11.45
C SER A 29 17.61 -11.26 -10.56
N GLU A 30 18.61 -11.40 -9.69
CA GLU A 30 18.71 -12.47 -8.71
C GLU A 30 17.55 -12.48 -7.69
N TRP A 31 16.99 -11.32 -7.35
CA TRP A 31 15.83 -11.24 -6.44
C TRP A 31 14.59 -11.91 -7.02
N MET A 32 14.45 -11.91 -8.34
CA MET A 32 13.33 -12.55 -9.04
C MET A 32 13.48 -14.06 -9.16
N ARG A 33 14.69 -14.60 -8.99
CA ARG A 33 14.99 -16.04 -9.01
C ARG A 33 14.66 -16.72 -7.68
N ALA A 34 14.92 -16.04 -6.57
CA ALA A 34 14.60 -16.55 -5.23
C ALA A 34 13.11 -16.34 -4.88
N PRO A 35 12.31 -17.40 -4.62
CA PRO A 35 10.88 -17.26 -4.34
C PRO A 35 10.56 -16.42 -3.09
N ALA A 36 11.47 -16.36 -2.11
CA ALA A 36 11.32 -15.50 -0.94
C ALA A 36 11.49 -14.01 -1.30
N LEU A 37 12.57 -13.66 -1.99
CA LEU A 37 12.85 -12.27 -2.38
C LEU A 37 11.81 -11.76 -3.39
N ARG A 38 11.40 -12.58 -4.37
CA ARG A 38 10.36 -12.21 -5.34
C ARG A 38 9.05 -11.80 -4.68
N ARG A 39 8.69 -12.42 -3.54
CA ARG A 39 7.49 -12.05 -2.76
C ARG A 39 7.63 -10.68 -2.13
N VAL A 40 8.78 -10.38 -1.52
CA VAL A 40 9.03 -9.07 -0.89
C VAL A 40 9.07 -7.97 -1.96
N VAL A 41 9.73 -8.23 -3.09
CA VAL A 41 9.75 -7.32 -4.25
C VAL A 41 8.34 -7.03 -4.77
N GLY A 42 7.51 -8.07 -4.90
CA GLY A 42 6.10 -7.92 -5.28
C GLY A 42 5.28 -7.15 -4.23
N GLY A 43 5.56 -7.36 -2.94
CA GLY A 43 4.92 -6.62 -1.85
C GLY A 43 5.22 -5.12 -1.89
N ILE A 44 6.48 -4.75 -2.12
CA ILE A 44 6.89 -3.35 -2.31
C ILE A 44 6.20 -2.75 -3.54
N TYR A 45 6.19 -3.48 -4.66
CA TYR A 45 5.50 -3.05 -5.87
C TYR A 45 4.01 -2.75 -5.62
N LEU A 46 3.30 -3.66 -4.93
CA LEU A 46 1.90 -3.46 -4.57
C LEU A 46 1.68 -2.29 -3.59
N SER A 47 2.65 -2.01 -2.71
CA SER A 47 2.57 -0.92 -1.73
C SER A 47 2.52 0.47 -2.39
N PHE A 48 2.98 0.60 -3.63
CA PHE A 48 2.87 1.85 -4.40
C PHE A 48 1.81 1.77 -5.51
N LEU A 49 1.62 0.60 -6.13
CA LEU A 49 0.62 0.44 -7.19
C LEU A 49 -0.82 0.60 -6.67
N LEU A 50 -1.16 -0.03 -5.54
CA LEU A 50 -2.53 0.01 -5.02
C LEU A 50 -2.95 1.43 -4.64
N PRO A 51 -2.12 2.23 -3.91
CA PRO A 51 -2.42 3.64 -3.70
C PRO A 51 -2.51 4.46 -4.99
N ALA A 52 -1.66 4.19 -5.99
CA ALA A 52 -1.72 4.89 -7.28
C ALA A 52 -3.09 4.68 -7.95
N LEU A 53 -3.55 3.43 -8.02
CA LEU A 53 -4.85 3.07 -8.59
C LEU A 53 -6.00 3.71 -7.82
N MET A 54 -5.96 3.69 -6.49
CA MET A 54 -6.94 4.38 -5.65
C MET A 54 -6.99 5.88 -5.98
N GLY A 55 -5.82 6.54 -6.09
CA GLY A 55 -5.77 7.94 -6.49
C GLY A 55 -6.33 8.21 -7.89
N LEU A 56 -6.15 7.30 -8.85
CA LEU A 56 -6.73 7.42 -10.18
C LEU A 56 -8.26 7.26 -10.16
N PHE A 57 -8.79 6.27 -9.43
CA PHE A 57 -10.23 6.08 -9.29
C PHE A 57 -10.90 7.24 -8.54
N ALA A 58 -10.22 7.86 -7.57
CA ALA A 58 -10.70 9.06 -6.90
C ALA A 58 -10.88 10.23 -7.89
N GLN A 59 -9.99 10.36 -8.89
CA GLN A 59 -10.13 11.36 -9.95
C GLN A 59 -11.29 11.06 -10.90
N VAL A 60 -11.50 9.79 -11.25
CA VAL A 60 -12.60 9.37 -12.14
C VAL A 60 -13.97 9.54 -11.46
N GLY A 61 -14.09 9.16 -10.18
CA GLY A 61 -15.34 9.25 -9.43
C GLY A 61 -15.68 10.69 -9.00
N GLY A 62 -14.67 11.48 -8.63
CA GLY A 62 -14.83 12.86 -8.22
C GLY A 62 -15.93 13.07 -7.17
N THR A 63 -16.57 14.24 -7.20
CA THR A 63 -17.75 14.57 -6.38
C THR A 63 -19.07 14.22 -7.07
N GLU A 64 -19.06 14.10 -8.40
CA GLU A 64 -20.24 13.83 -9.23
C GLU A 64 -20.70 12.37 -9.11
N GLN A 65 -19.77 11.42 -9.00
CA GLN A 65 -20.07 9.98 -8.90
C GLN A 65 -19.27 9.30 -7.79
N PRO A 66 -19.61 9.58 -6.50
CA PRO A 66 -18.82 9.10 -5.37
C PRO A 66 -18.74 7.57 -5.26
N TRP A 67 -19.68 6.84 -5.84
CA TRP A 67 -19.73 5.38 -5.78
C TRP A 67 -18.55 4.71 -6.48
N ILE A 68 -17.97 5.34 -7.52
CA ILE A 68 -16.84 4.79 -8.29
C ILE A 68 -15.59 4.69 -7.41
N TRP A 69 -15.25 5.78 -6.72
CA TRP A 69 -14.08 5.78 -5.84
C TRP A 69 -14.34 4.93 -4.59
N ARG A 70 -15.56 4.93 -4.04
CA ARG A 70 -15.90 4.08 -2.89
C ARG A 70 -15.74 2.59 -3.20
N ALA A 71 -16.34 2.12 -4.30
CA ALA A 71 -16.28 0.71 -4.69
C ALA A 71 -14.84 0.28 -5.00
N SER A 72 -14.09 1.10 -5.73
CA SER A 72 -12.69 0.80 -6.04
C SER A 72 -11.80 0.78 -4.81
N PHE A 73 -11.98 1.71 -3.86
CA PHE A 73 -11.20 1.73 -2.62
C PHE A 73 -11.45 0.48 -1.78
N VAL A 74 -12.72 0.07 -1.63
CA VAL A 74 -13.07 -1.16 -0.91
C VAL A 74 -12.45 -2.38 -1.60
N VAL A 75 -12.60 -2.52 -2.92
CA VAL A 75 -12.05 -3.65 -3.68
C VAL A 75 -10.52 -3.69 -3.58
N ILE A 76 -9.85 -2.56 -3.80
CA ILE A 76 -8.39 -2.46 -3.75
C ILE A 76 -7.87 -2.71 -2.32
N ALA A 77 -8.58 -2.22 -1.30
CA ALA A 77 -8.22 -2.46 0.10
C ALA A 77 -8.35 -3.94 0.48
N VAL A 78 -9.38 -4.63 0.00
CA VAL A 78 -9.53 -6.08 0.19
C VAL A 78 -8.38 -6.84 -0.48
N ILE A 79 -8.01 -6.47 -1.72
CA ILE A 79 -6.88 -7.08 -2.44
C ILE A 79 -5.57 -6.84 -1.67
N GLY A 80 -5.33 -5.59 -1.25
CA GLY A 80 -4.19 -5.20 -0.43
C GLY A 80 -4.10 -6.02 0.84
N CYS A 81 -5.16 -6.03 1.64
CA CYS A 81 -5.26 -6.79 2.88
C CYS A 81 -5.01 -8.30 2.67
N ALA A 82 -5.67 -8.91 1.68
CA ALA A 82 -5.51 -10.32 1.37
C ALA A 82 -4.06 -10.65 0.96
N SER A 83 -3.42 -9.79 0.16
CA SER A 83 -2.01 -9.96 -0.22
C SER A 83 -1.08 -9.85 1.00
N THR A 84 -1.29 -8.87 1.88
CA THR A 84 -0.49 -8.67 3.09
C THR A 84 -0.68 -9.80 4.10
N LEU A 85 -1.91 -10.32 4.26
CA LEU A 85 -2.20 -11.47 5.12
C LEU A 85 -1.51 -12.74 4.63
N ARG A 86 -1.55 -13.01 3.31
CA ARG A 86 -0.82 -14.15 2.71
C ARG A 86 0.67 -14.05 2.96
N LEU A 87 1.23 -12.85 2.87
CA LEU A 87 2.64 -12.61 3.19
C LEU A 87 2.90 -12.84 4.68
N LEU A 88 2.08 -12.28 5.59
CA LEU A 88 2.22 -12.40 7.04
C LEU A 88 2.14 -13.85 7.54
N ALA A 89 1.22 -14.65 7.00
CA ALA A 89 1.08 -16.06 7.35
C ALA A 89 2.37 -16.85 7.05
N ARG A 90 3.09 -16.48 5.98
CA ARG A 90 4.36 -17.12 5.60
C ARG A 90 5.54 -16.61 6.40
N ASP A 91 5.60 -15.31 6.69
CA ASP A 91 6.63 -14.75 7.57
C ASP A 91 6.64 -15.41 8.95
N ARG A 92 5.46 -15.70 9.51
CA ARG A 92 5.35 -16.45 10.78
C ARG A 92 5.88 -17.87 10.69
N ALA A 93 5.71 -18.53 9.54
CA ALA A 93 6.25 -19.87 9.29
C ALA A 93 7.77 -19.85 9.07
N GLU A 94 8.31 -18.76 8.52
CA GLU A 94 9.73 -18.57 8.21
C GLU A 94 10.52 -17.91 9.35
N GLY A 95 9.90 -17.60 10.50
CA GLY A 95 10.58 -17.05 11.68
C GLY A 95 11.06 -15.60 11.51
N VAL A 96 10.39 -14.81 10.68
CA VAL A 96 10.78 -13.42 10.37
C VAL A 96 10.68 -12.53 11.61
N GLY A 97 11.61 -11.58 11.74
CA GLY A 97 11.74 -10.69 12.90
C GLY A 97 10.47 -9.90 13.25
N ALA A 98 10.25 -9.71 14.56
CA ALA A 98 9.04 -9.09 15.13
C ALA A 98 8.73 -7.69 14.54
N GLY A 99 9.76 -6.93 14.15
CA GLY A 99 9.57 -5.63 13.53
C GLY A 99 8.82 -5.68 12.20
N LEU A 100 9.04 -6.70 11.35
CA LEU A 100 8.37 -6.80 10.05
C LEU A 100 6.92 -7.29 10.22
N VAL A 101 6.68 -8.13 11.24
CA VAL A 101 5.34 -8.53 11.66
C VAL A 101 4.52 -7.31 12.07
N TRP A 102 5.04 -6.46 12.95
CA TRP A 102 4.36 -5.23 13.37
C TRP A 102 4.09 -4.27 12.22
N HIS A 103 5.05 -4.12 11.30
CA HIS A 103 4.86 -3.33 10.09
C HIS A 103 3.66 -3.82 9.26
N ARG A 104 3.57 -5.14 9.04
CA ARG A 104 2.48 -5.75 8.26
C ARG A 104 1.12 -5.66 8.95
N VAL A 105 1.10 -5.76 10.28
CA VAL A 105 -0.12 -5.50 11.07
C VAL A 105 -0.57 -4.06 10.84
N GLY A 106 0.34 -3.08 10.87
CA GLY A 106 0.03 -1.68 10.54
C GLY A 106 -0.59 -1.51 9.15
N VAL A 107 -0.01 -2.16 8.12
CA VAL A 107 -0.56 -2.14 6.75
C VAL A 107 -1.95 -2.76 6.69
N ILE A 108 -2.18 -3.90 7.35
CA ILE A 108 -3.49 -4.55 7.41
C ILE A 108 -4.53 -3.63 8.06
N VAL A 109 -4.17 -3.00 9.18
CA VAL A 109 -5.05 -2.04 9.87
C VAL A 109 -5.42 -0.89 8.94
N LEU A 110 -4.46 -0.32 8.20
CA LEU A 110 -4.77 0.75 7.24
C LEU A 110 -5.71 0.28 6.13
N TYR A 111 -5.52 -0.91 5.55
CA TYR A 111 -6.45 -1.42 4.54
C TYR A 111 -7.86 -1.66 5.10
N VAL A 112 -7.97 -2.15 6.35
CA VAL A 112 -9.28 -2.30 7.00
C VAL A 112 -9.94 -0.94 7.19
N LEU A 113 -9.19 0.07 7.67
CA LEU A 113 -9.71 1.42 7.83
C LEU A 113 -10.17 2.04 6.50
N ILE A 114 -9.41 1.86 5.42
CA ILE A 114 -9.80 2.30 4.08
C ILE A 114 -11.09 1.61 3.63
N ALA A 115 -11.20 0.29 3.80
CA ALA A 115 -12.42 -0.44 3.45
C ALA A 115 -13.65 0.04 4.27
N VAL A 116 -13.45 0.36 5.55
CA VAL A 116 -14.51 0.89 6.42
C VAL A 116 -14.94 2.29 5.96
N VAL A 117 -14.00 3.20 5.72
CA VAL A 117 -14.31 4.58 5.28
C VAL A 117 -14.95 4.59 3.89
N GLY A 118 -14.46 3.78 2.95
CA GLY A 118 -15.08 3.64 1.62
C GLY A 118 -16.51 3.09 1.68
N SER A 119 -16.79 2.19 2.62
CA SER A 119 -18.12 1.60 2.82
C SER A 119 -19.08 2.56 3.52
N ALA A 120 -18.63 3.22 4.59
CA ALA A 120 -19.42 4.12 5.43
C ALA A 120 -18.70 5.48 5.63
N PRO A 121 -18.67 6.36 4.62
CA PRO A 121 -17.95 7.63 4.67
C PRO A 121 -18.53 8.62 5.69
N GLU A 122 -19.78 8.45 6.10
CA GLU A 122 -20.46 9.21 7.17
C GLU A 122 -19.75 9.07 8.52
N MET A 123 -18.98 8.00 8.74
CA MET A 123 -18.16 7.85 9.95
C MET A 123 -17.08 8.94 10.06
N ALA A 124 -16.65 9.53 8.95
CA ALA A 124 -15.67 10.61 8.95
C ALA A 124 -16.29 11.95 9.41
N ASP A 125 -17.62 12.10 9.36
CA ASP A 125 -18.29 13.32 9.83
C ASP A 125 -18.17 13.50 11.34
N VAL A 126 -17.98 12.40 12.09
CA VAL A 126 -17.75 12.41 13.55
C VAL A 126 -16.47 13.19 13.92
N VAL A 127 -15.49 13.23 13.00
CA VAL A 127 -14.24 14.00 13.15
C VAL A 127 -14.21 15.23 12.24
N ASN A 128 -15.36 15.66 11.72
CA ASN A 128 -15.53 16.85 10.89
C ASN A 128 -14.70 16.81 9.59
N LEU A 129 -14.45 15.61 9.04
CA LEU A 129 -13.75 15.39 7.79
C LEU A 129 -14.70 14.82 6.74
N LYS A 130 -14.57 15.27 5.48
CA LYS A 130 -15.24 14.59 4.38
C LYS A 130 -14.63 13.19 4.22
N GLY A 131 -15.43 12.16 3.94
CA GLY A 131 -14.92 10.79 3.77
C GLY A 131 -13.72 10.68 2.81
N ILE A 132 -13.75 11.43 1.70
CA ILE A 132 -12.65 11.48 0.73
C ILE A 132 -11.35 12.11 1.28
N GLN A 133 -11.44 13.03 2.26
CA GLN A 133 -10.25 13.59 2.94
C GLN A 133 -9.67 12.61 3.95
N ALA A 134 -10.53 11.87 4.67
CA ALA A 134 -10.07 10.82 5.57
C ALA A 134 -9.32 9.72 4.79
N GLU A 135 -9.84 9.34 3.63
CA GLU A 135 -9.16 8.41 2.72
C GLU A 135 -7.81 8.91 2.23
N ALA A 136 -7.71 10.20 1.86
CA ALA A 136 -6.44 10.81 1.48
C ALA A 136 -5.38 10.66 2.58
N LEU A 137 -5.75 10.88 3.86
CA LEU A 137 -4.84 10.71 4.99
C LEU A 137 -4.40 9.24 5.16
N LEU A 138 -5.33 8.30 5.04
CA LEU A 138 -5.00 6.87 5.12
C LEU A 138 -4.04 6.42 4.01
N LEU A 139 -4.21 6.93 2.80
CA LEU A 139 -3.32 6.65 1.69
C LEU A 139 -1.91 7.25 1.87
N ILE A 140 -1.80 8.44 2.46
CA ILE A 140 -0.50 9.01 2.84
C ILE A 140 0.21 8.08 3.83
N LEU A 141 -0.49 7.62 4.87
CA LEU A 141 0.08 6.69 5.84
C LEU A 141 0.49 5.37 5.18
N LEU A 142 -0.30 4.87 4.23
CA LEU A 142 0.01 3.66 3.49
C LEU A 142 1.30 3.81 2.65
N VAL A 143 1.50 4.96 2.01
CA VAL A 143 2.72 5.28 1.26
C VAL A 143 3.93 5.43 2.19
N VAL A 144 3.76 6.03 3.37
CA VAL A 144 4.82 6.10 4.39
C VAL A 144 5.24 4.69 4.83
N LEU A 145 4.29 3.79 5.05
CA LEU A 145 4.61 2.39 5.33
C LEU A 145 5.29 1.72 4.12
N GLY A 146 4.86 1.99 2.89
CA GLY A 146 5.56 1.52 1.68
C GLY A 146 7.03 1.94 1.64
N HIS A 147 7.35 3.20 2.00
CA HIS A 147 8.74 3.66 2.10
C HIS A 147 9.51 2.97 3.22
N ALA A 148 8.90 2.79 4.40
CA ALA A 148 9.52 2.05 5.48
C ALA A 148 9.81 0.60 5.08
N LEU A 149 8.93 -0.05 4.31
CA LEU A 149 9.15 -1.39 3.78
C LEU A 149 10.35 -1.45 2.83
N VAL A 150 10.44 -0.49 1.89
CA VAL A 150 11.59 -0.36 0.98
C VAL A 150 12.88 -0.20 1.77
N TRP A 151 12.90 0.74 2.73
CA TRP A 151 14.08 1.00 3.55
C TRP A 151 14.56 -0.26 4.27
N ARG A 152 13.65 -0.98 4.92
CA ARG A 152 13.96 -2.21 5.65
C ARG A 152 14.52 -3.29 4.73
N PHE A 153 13.92 -3.48 3.56
CA PHE A 153 14.41 -4.42 2.57
C PHE A 153 15.82 -4.06 2.08
N MET A 154 16.08 -2.78 1.81
CA MET A 154 17.39 -2.29 1.39
C MET A 154 18.44 -2.41 2.50
N ALA A 155 18.05 -2.20 3.75
CA ALA A 155 18.89 -2.39 4.94
C ALA A 155 19.18 -3.88 5.26
N GLY A 156 18.64 -4.82 4.48
CA GLY A 156 18.86 -6.25 4.64
C GLY A 156 17.85 -6.96 5.54
N GLU A 157 16.91 -6.25 6.15
CA GLU A 157 15.83 -6.88 6.92
C GLU A 157 14.89 -7.65 5.99
N GLY A 158 14.83 -8.98 6.16
CA GLY A 158 14.05 -9.89 5.31
C GLY A 158 14.85 -10.60 4.21
N ARG A 159 16.15 -10.32 4.09
CA ARG A 159 17.11 -11.21 3.43
C ARG A 159 17.57 -12.21 4.49
N ALA A 160 17.41 -13.51 4.26
CA ALA A 160 17.94 -14.52 5.18
C ALA A 160 19.43 -14.21 5.41
N ALA A 161 19.88 -14.20 6.66
CA ALA A 161 21.27 -13.94 6.99
C ALA A 161 22.15 -14.86 6.14
N GLU A 162 23.02 -14.28 5.30
CA GLU A 162 24.10 -15.05 4.72
C GLU A 162 24.94 -15.57 5.89
N ALA A 163 24.84 -16.88 6.15
CA ALA A 163 25.73 -17.56 7.06
C ALA A 163 27.15 -17.31 6.54
N THR A 164 27.88 -16.47 7.25
CA THR A 164 29.32 -16.27 7.09
C THR A 164 30.06 -17.36 7.85
#